data_AF-A0AAJ4GGD4-F1
#
_entry.id   AF-A0AAJ4GGD4-F1
#
_cell.length_a   1.000
_cell.length_b   1.000
_cell.length_c   1.000
_cell.angle_alpha   90.00
_cell.angle_beta   90.00
_cell.angle_gamma   90.00
#
_symmetry.space_group_name_H-M   'P 1'
#
loop_
_entity.id
_entity.type
_entity.pdbx_description
1 polymer ?
#
loop_
_entity_poly.entity_id
_entity_poly.type
_entity_poly.pdbx_seq_one_letter_code
_entity_poly.pdbx_strand_id
1 'polypeptide(L)'
;MAVPYPALADLADQYGDQLAGKVVVDITNPLNFETWDELVVPADSSAAQELQKRLPNSKVLKAFNTTFAATLQSGQVGGQQQTTVLVAGDDDDAKATFKEALKGSPLAVLDAGKLKRARELEATGFLQMTLAASEQIGWTGGFGVIK
;
A
#
# COMPACT_ATOMS: atom_id res chain seq x y z
N MET A 1 -7.84 4.45 -0.72
CA MET A 1 -7.61 5.90 -0.71
C MET A 1 -6.43 6.19 -1.61
N ALA A 2 -6.69 6.38 -2.90
CA ALA A 2 -5.66 6.61 -3.92
C ALA A 2 -5.42 8.11 -4.11
N VAL A 3 -4.97 8.76 -3.04
CA VAL A 3 -4.66 10.19 -3.00
C VAL A 3 -3.27 10.41 -2.41
N PRO A 4 -2.64 11.58 -2.60
CA PRO A 4 -1.39 11.91 -1.91
C PRO A 4 -1.54 11.81 -0.38
N TYR A 5 -0.47 11.41 0.30
CA TYR A 5 -0.44 11.24 1.77
C TYR A 5 -1.02 12.45 2.54
N PRO A 6 -0.70 13.72 2.21
CA PRO A 6 -1.26 14.87 2.92
C PRO A 6 -2.80 14.95 2.93
N ALA A 7 -3.46 14.38 1.92
CA ALA A 7 -4.92 14.41 1.81
C ALA A 7 -5.63 13.30 2.62
N LEU A 8 -4.89 12.33 3.17
CA LEU A 8 -5.49 11.23 3.92
C LEU A 8 -6.20 11.71 5.19
N ALA A 9 -5.58 12.64 5.93
CA ALA A 9 -6.14 13.17 7.17
C ALA A 9 -7.47 13.88 6.92
N ASP A 10 -7.50 14.82 5.97
CA ASP A 10 -8.70 15.59 5.65
C ASP A 10 -9.85 14.70 5.18
N LEU A 11 -9.58 13.69 4.34
CA LEU A 11 -10.60 12.74 3.91
C LEU A 11 -11.09 11.84 5.03
N ALA A 12 -10.20 11.41 5.93
CA ALA A 12 -10.57 10.62 7.10
C ALA A 12 -11.46 11.44 8.05
N ASP A 13 -11.11 12.69 8.29
CA ASP A 13 -11.85 13.59 9.17
C ASP A 13 -13.21 13.98 8.52
N GLN A 14 -13.25 14.18 7.20
CA GLN A 14 -14.49 14.52 6.48
C GLN A 14 -15.47 13.36 6.36
N TYR A 15 -14.99 12.14 6.13
CA TYR A 15 -15.82 10.98 5.81
C TYR A 15 -15.81 9.88 6.88
N GLY A 16 -15.24 10.14 8.06
CA GLY A 16 -15.03 9.13 9.10
C GLY A 16 -16.27 8.33 9.48
N ASP A 17 -17.40 9.01 9.72
CA ASP A 17 -18.68 8.38 10.03
C ASP A 17 -19.19 7.49 8.90
N GLN A 18 -18.99 7.93 7.65
CA GLN A 18 -19.39 7.18 6.47
C GLN A 18 -18.45 6.00 6.21
N LEU A 19 -17.21 6.04 6.71
CA LEU A 19 -16.22 4.98 6.57
C LEU A 19 -16.30 3.94 7.69
N ALA A 20 -17.05 4.20 8.77
CA ALA A 20 -17.22 3.25 9.87
C ALA A 20 -17.69 1.86 9.36
N GLY A 21 -17.04 0.81 9.85
CA GLY A 21 -17.25 -0.59 9.48
C GLY A 21 -16.70 -0.97 8.09
N LYS A 22 -16.19 -0.03 7.29
CA LYS A 22 -15.68 -0.32 5.95
C LYS A 22 -14.22 -0.77 5.98
N VAL A 23 -13.87 -1.54 4.95
CA VAL A 23 -12.46 -1.78 4.59
C VAL A 23 -11.93 -0.53 3.91
N VAL A 24 -10.90 0.09 4.51
CA VAL A 24 -10.26 1.31 3.99
C VAL A 24 -8.82 0.99 3.64
N VAL A 25 -8.48 1.04 2.36
CA VAL A 25 -7.15 0.68 1.88
C VAL A 25 -6.28 1.92 1.68
N ASP A 26 -5.18 2.04 2.42
CA ASP A 26 -4.11 3.02 2.17
C ASP A 26 -3.10 2.45 1.17
N ILE A 27 -2.78 3.24 0.14
CA ILE A 27 -1.83 2.87 -0.93
C ILE A 27 -0.60 3.78 -1.00
N THR A 28 -0.47 4.72 -0.07
CA THR A 28 0.55 5.76 -0.14
C THR A 28 1.97 5.21 0.01
N ASN A 29 2.92 5.84 -0.67
CA ASN A 29 4.31 5.86 -0.23
C ASN A 29 4.56 7.28 0.28
N PRO A 30 4.59 7.52 1.60
CA PRO A 30 4.61 8.86 2.19
C PRO A 30 6.04 9.45 2.17
N LEU A 31 6.62 9.62 0.99
CA LEU A 31 7.95 10.21 0.83
C LEU A 31 7.91 11.71 1.11
N ASN A 32 9.03 12.24 1.61
CA ASN A 32 9.34 13.63 1.39
C ASN A 32 9.73 13.80 -0.09
N PHE A 33 8.82 14.29 -0.92
CA PHE A 33 9.04 14.46 -2.36
C PHE A 33 9.98 15.61 -2.71
N GLU A 34 10.33 16.49 -1.76
CA GLU A 34 11.33 17.54 -1.97
C GLU A 34 12.75 16.97 -1.93
N THR A 35 12.99 16.00 -1.03
CA THR A 35 14.34 15.44 -0.79
C THR A 35 14.53 14.05 -1.40
N TRP A 36 13.46 13.26 -1.54
CA TRP A 36 13.52 11.84 -1.92
C TRP A 36 14.38 10.96 -0.99
N ASP A 37 14.66 11.41 0.23
CA ASP A 37 15.62 10.77 1.14
C ASP A 37 15.01 10.30 2.48
N GLU A 38 13.74 10.62 2.72
CA GLU A 38 13.03 10.22 3.95
C GLU A 38 11.53 10.03 3.73
N LEU A 39 10.89 9.39 4.71
CA LEU A 39 9.44 9.34 4.81
C LEU A 39 8.94 10.46 5.74
N VAL A 40 7.74 10.96 5.49
CA VAL A 40 7.08 12.02 6.29
C VAL A 40 6.17 11.46 7.40
N VAL A 41 6.44 10.23 7.84
CA VAL A 41 5.78 9.54 8.96
C VAL A 41 6.83 9.08 9.97
N PRO A 42 6.48 8.83 11.25
CA PRO A 42 7.43 8.35 12.24
C PRO A 42 8.11 7.04 11.82
N ALA A 43 9.41 6.93 12.07
CA ALA A 43 10.25 5.80 11.63
C ALA A 43 9.85 4.44 12.24
N ASP A 44 9.07 4.43 13.32
CA ASP A 44 8.54 3.25 14.01
C ASP A 44 7.04 3.00 13.72
N SER A 45 6.46 3.76 12.79
CA SER A 45 5.04 3.74 12.41
C SER A 45 4.87 3.63 10.89
N SER A 46 3.68 3.97 10.40
CA SER A 46 3.31 4.06 8.99
C SER A 46 2.11 4.99 8.78
N ALA A 47 1.89 5.46 7.56
CA ALA A 47 0.70 6.24 7.20
C ALA A 47 -0.60 5.46 7.47
N ALA A 48 -0.60 4.15 7.20
CA ALA A 48 -1.75 3.30 7.47
C ALA A 48 -2.08 3.18 8.97
N GLN A 49 -1.06 3.14 9.85
CA GLN A 49 -1.27 3.17 11.30
C GLN A 49 -1.86 4.50 11.78
N GLU A 50 -1.41 5.63 11.22
CA GLU A 50 -1.99 6.94 11.52
C GLU A 50 -3.44 7.05 11.03
N LEU A 51 -3.72 6.52 9.83
CA LEU A 51 -5.07 6.45 9.29
C LEU A 51 -6.00 5.59 10.18
N GLN A 52 -5.51 4.45 10.68
CA GLN A 52 -6.28 3.60 11.60
C GLN A 52 -6.59 4.29 12.92
N LYS A 53 -5.67 5.11 13.45
CA LYS A 53 -5.91 5.92 14.66
C LYS A 53 -7.01 6.96 14.42
N ARG A 54 -7.06 7.56 13.22
CA ARG A 54 -8.09 8.54 12.82
C ARG A 54 -9.44 7.91 12.48
N LEU A 55 -9.43 6.67 11.98
CA LEU A 55 -10.61 5.89 11.63
C LEU A 55 -10.75 4.66 12.53
N PRO A 56 -10.96 4.81 13.85
CA PRO A 56 -10.92 3.69 14.80
C PRO A 56 -12.03 2.65 14.57
N ASN A 57 -13.12 3.05 13.91
CA ASN A 57 -14.25 2.18 13.57
C ASN A 57 -14.14 1.56 12.18
N SER A 58 -13.07 1.86 11.42
CA SER A 58 -12.81 1.28 10.10
C SER A 58 -11.79 0.16 10.18
N LYS A 59 -11.75 -0.68 9.16
CA LYS A 59 -10.79 -1.78 9.01
C LYS A 59 -9.71 -1.35 8.04
N VAL A 60 -8.65 -0.69 8.52
CA VAL A 60 -7.60 -0.15 7.66
C VAL A 60 -6.65 -1.25 7.17
N LEU A 61 -6.37 -1.24 5.87
CA LEU A 61 -5.38 -2.11 5.24
C LEU A 61 -4.30 -1.27 4.54
N LYS A 62 -3.05 -1.73 4.55
CA LYS A 62 -2.00 -1.27 3.63
C LYS A 62 -1.92 -2.23 2.45
N ALA A 63 -2.06 -1.73 1.22
CA ALA A 63 -1.89 -2.53 0.01
C ALA A 63 -1.46 -1.67 -1.18
N PHE A 64 -1.03 -2.31 -2.27
CA PHE A 64 -0.67 -1.69 -3.56
C PHE A 64 0.55 -0.74 -3.57
N ASN A 65 1.04 -0.27 -2.42
CA ASN A 65 2.16 0.67 -2.36
C ASN A 65 3.48 0.05 -2.91
N THR A 66 3.60 -1.28 -2.92
CA THR A 66 4.73 -2.04 -3.47
C THR A 66 4.55 -2.44 -4.94
N THR A 67 3.46 -2.07 -5.60
CA THR A 67 3.16 -2.43 -7.00
C THR A 67 3.02 -1.17 -7.85
N PHE A 68 3.98 -0.90 -8.75
CA PHE A 68 3.86 0.24 -9.65
C PHE A 68 2.63 0.13 -10.55
N ALA A 69 2.07 1.28 -10.95
CA ALA A 69 0.83 1.35 -11.73
C ALA A 69 0.89 0.50 -13.01
N ALA A 70 2.02 0.49 -13.72
CA ALA A 70 2.20 -0.32 -14.93
C ALA A 70 2.10 -1.83 -14.65
N THR A 71 2.62 -2.29 -13.50
CA THR A 71 2.55 -3.70 -13.09
C THR A 71 1.12 -4.12 -12.71
N LEU A 72 0.33 -3.20 -12.17
CA LEU A 72 -1.09 -3.44 -11.90
C LEU A 72 -1.89 -3.50 -13.20
N GLN A 73 -1.59 -2.61 -14.16
CA GLN A 73 -2.25 -2.56 -15.46
C GLN A 73 -1.99 -3.82 -16.30
N SER A 74 -0.75 -4.32 -16.31
CA SER A 74 -0.37 -5.52 -17.07
C SER A 74 -0.65 -6.83 -16.33
N GLY A 75 -0.74 -6.79 -15.00
CA GLY A 75 -0.69 -7.97 -14.14
C GLY A 75 0.69 -8.62 -14.06
N GLN A 76 1.73 -7.97 -14.60
CA GLN A 76 3.10 -8.49 -14.66
C GLN A 76 4.16 -7.45 -14.25
N VAL A 77 5.15 -7.91 -13.48
CA VAL A 77 6.39 -7.19 -13.17
C VAL A 77 7.38 -7.45 -14.31
N GLY A 78 7.75 -6.42 -15.07
CA GLY A 78 8.72 -6.51 -16.16
C GLY A 78 8.33 -7.46 -17.30
N GLY A 79 7.04 -7.80 -17.43
CA GLY A 79 6.55 -8.78 -18.42
C GLY A 79 6.92 -10.24 -18.12
N GLN A 80 7.46 -10.52 -16.93
CA GLN A 80 8.03 -11.83 -16.60
C GLN A 80 7.31 -12.50 -15.43
N GLN A 81 7.09 -11.77 -14.34
CA GLN A 81 6.54 -12.32 -13.10
C GLN A 81 5.15 -11.78 -12.81
N GLN A 82 4.28 -12.61 -12.23
CA GLN A 82 2.95 -12.16 -11.82
C GLN A 82 3.03 -11.04 -10.77
N THR A 83 2.30 -9.94 -10.99
CA THR A 83 2.19 -8.86 -10.02
C THR A 83 1.52 -9.36 -8.74
N THR A 84 2.16 -9.11 -7.60
CA THR A 84 1.69 -9.57 -6.29
C THR A 84 1.39 -8.40 -5.38
N VAL A 85 0.14 -8.28 -4.95
CA VAL A 85 -0.29 -7.31 -3.93
C VAL A 85 0.00 -7.89 -2.55
N LEU A 86 0.86 -7.21 -1.79
CA LEU A 86 1.05 -7.49 -0.37
C LEU A 86 0.02 -6.69 0.43
N VAL A 87 -0.73 -7.37 1.31
CA VAL A 87 -1.76 -6.72 2.14
C VAL A 87 -1.47 -6.91 3.63
N ALA A 88 -1.37 -5.81 4.37
CA ALA A 88 -1.24 -5.80 5.83
C ALA A 88 -2.46 -5.16 6.49
N GLY A 89 -2.91 -5.71 7.63
CA GLY A 89 -4.06 -5.19 8.37
C GLY A 89 -4.41 -6.05 9.59
N ASP A 90 -5.03 -5.44 10.59
CA ASP A 90 -5.26 -6.10 11.87
C ASP A 90 -6.46 -7.08 11.85
N ASP A 91 -7.48 -6.76 11.06
CA ASP A 91 -8.69 -7.57 10.88
C ASP A 91 -8.48 -8.60 9.74
N ASP A 92 -8.51 -9.89 10.09
CA ASP A 92 -8.25 -10.96 9.13
C ASP A 92 -9.43 -11.16 8.16
N ASP A 93 -10.66 -10.86 8.56
CA ASP A 93 -11.84 -10.90 7.69
C ASP A 93 -11.83 -9.77 6.67
N ALA A 94 -11.32 -8.59 7.03
CA ALA A 94 -11.09 -7.49 6.09
C ALA A 94 -10.07 -7.88 5.01
N LYS A 95 -8.96 -8.52 5.41
CA LYS A 95 -7.97 -9.03 4.46
C LYS A 95 -8.56 -10.14 3.58
N ALA A 96 -9.39 -11.02 4.12
CA ALA A 96 -10.07 -12.06 3.34
C ALA A 96 -11.05 -11.44 2.32
N THR A 97 -11.84 -10.46 2.75
CA THR A 97 -12.75 -9.69 1.88
C THR A 97 -12.00 -8.98 0.75
N PHE A 98 -10.88 -8.35 1.08
CA PHE A 98 -9.99 -7.71 0.10
C PHE A 98 -9.42 -8.72 -0.91
N LYS A 99 -8.94 -9.88 -0.45
CA LYS A 99 -8.45 -10.95 -1.33
C LYS A 99 -9.53 -11.47 -2.26
N GLU A 100 -10.74 -11.71 -1.75
CA GLU A 100 -11.85 -12.19 -2.58
C GLU A 100 -12.26 -11.14 -3.61
N ALA A 101 -12.23 -9.84 -3.27
CA ALA A 101 -12.54 -8.76 -4.21
C ALA A 101 -11.57 -8.68 -5.41
N LEU A 102 -10.35 -9.18 -5.26
CA LEU A 102 -9.34 -9.25 -6.33
C LEU A 102 -9.32 -10.60 -7.06
N LYS A 103 -10.16 -11.56 -6.67
CA LYS A 103 -10.25 -12.85 -7.33
C LYS A 103 -10.77 -12.70 -8.75
N GLY A 104 -10.15 -13.40 -9.70
CA GLY A 104 -10.43 -13.26 -11.13
C GLY A 104 -9.67 -12.12 -11.81
N SER A 105 -8.96 -11.26 -11.05
CA SER A 105 -7.95 -10.36 -11.59
C SER A 105 -6.66 -11.13 -11.92
N PRO A 106 -5.73 -10.56 -12.71
CA PRO A 106 -4.43 -11.20 -12.98
C PRO A 106 -3.46 -11.10 -11.78
N LEU A 107 -3.87 -10.52 -10.65
CA LEU A 107 -3.00 -10.25 -9.51
C LEU A 107 -2.96 -11.42 -8.53
N ALA A 108 -1.77 -11.72 -8.01
CA ALA A 108 -1.65 -12.50 -6.79
C ALA A 108 -1.85 -11.59 -5.57
N VAL A 109 -2.35 -12.15 -4.46
CA VAL A 109 -2.48 -11.42 -3.18
C VAL A 109 -1.89 -12.26 -2.06
N LEU A 110 -0.98 -11.68 -1.28
CA LEU A 110 -0.37 -12.34 -0.13
C LEU A 110 -0.60 -11.52 1.15
N ASP A 111 -0.81 -12.24 2.26
CA ASP A 111 -0.91 -11.65 3.58
C ASP A 111 0.48 -11.23 4.08
N ALA A 112 0.69 -9.94 4.28
CA ALA A 112 1.91 -9.39 4.84
C ALA A 112 1.88 -9.33 6.37
N GLY A 113 0.75 -9.66 7.01
CA GLY A 113 0.56 -9.71 8.46
C GLY A 113 -0.37 -8.63 9.00
N LYS A 114 -0.16 -8.27 10.26
CA LYS A 114 -0.91 -7.23 11.00
C LYS A 114 -0.52 -5.83 10.53
N LEU A 115 -1.29 -4.80 10.85
CA LEU A 115 -1.12 -3.43 10.32
C LEU A 115 0.26 -2.85 10.66
N LYS A 116 0.90 -3.31 11.74
CA LYS A 116 2.31 -2.98 12.07
C LYS A 116 3.29 -3.27 10.92
N ARG A 117 2.98 -4.20 10.02
CA ARG A 117 3.80 -4.54 8.84
C ARG A 117 3.73 -3.49 7.74
N ALA A 118 2.80 -2.55 7.81
CA ALA A 118 2.73 -1.42 6.89
C ALA A 118 4.01 -0.58 6.89
N ARG A 119 4.72 -0.49 8.02
CA ARG A 119 6.05 0.13 8.12
C ARG A 119 7.05 -0.48 7.13
N GLU A 120 7.15 -1.81 7.13
CA GLU A 120 8.07 -2.51 6.23
C GLU A 120 7.61 -2.45 4.78
N LEU A 121 6.30 -2.41 4.54
CA LEU A 121 5.75 -2.20 3.19
C LEU A 121 6.08 -0.80 2.66
N GLU A 122 5.96 0.25 3.48
CA GLU A 122 6.35 1.62 3.09
C GLU A 122 7.85 1.74 2.83
N ALA A 123 8.69 1.12 3.67
CA ALA A 123 10.13 1.06 3.42
C ALA A 123 10.45 0.35 2.09
N THR A 124 9.74 -0.76 1.79
CA THR A 124 9.90 -1.49 0.53
C THR A 124 9.45 -0.66 -0.67
N GLY A 125 8.30 0.00 -0.57
CA GLY A 125 7.79 0.87 -1.64
C GLY A 125 8.71 2.06 -1.90
N PHE A 126 9.25 2.68 -0.84
CA PHE A 126 10.24 3.74 -0.94
C PHE A 126 11.52 3.26 -1.63
N LEU A 127 12.10 2.14 -1.18
CA LEU A 127 13.29 1.56 -1.82
C LEU A 127 13.04 1.25 -3.30
N GLN A 128 11.87 0.71 -3.64
CA GLN A 128 11.52 0.44 -5.04
C GLN A 128 11.46 1.72 -5.87
N MET A 129 10.88 2.80 -5.33
CA MET A 129 10.79 4.10 -5.98
C MET A 129 12.18 4.72 -6.22
N THR A 130 13.10 4.64 -5.26
CA THR A 130 14.45 5.21 -5.42
C THR A 130 15.30 4.43 -6.42
N LEU A 131 15.16 3.11 -6.49
CA LEU A 131 15.78 2.29 -7.54
C LEU A 131 15.26 2.65 -8.93
N ALA A 132 13.96 2.93 -9.06
CA ALA A 132 13.37 3.34 -10.33
C ALA A 132 13.76 4.77 -10.72
N ALA A 133 13.77 5.70 -9.77
CA ALA A 133 14.18 7.09 -10.00
C ALA A 133 15.65 7.23 -10.38
N SER A 134 16.51 6.32 -9.92
CA SER A 134 17.94 6.24 -10.27
C SER A 134 18.23 5.34 -11.48
N GLU A 135 17.19 4.95 -12.23
CA GLU A 135 17.26 4.14 -13.45
C GLU A 135 17.91 2.75 -13.28
N GLN A 136 18.07 2.26 -12.05
CA GLN A 136 18.55 0.89 -11.78
C GLN A 136 17.51 -0.16 -12.15
N ILE A 137 16.22 0.22 -12.10
CA ILE A 137 15.09 -0.55 -12.62
C ILE A 137 14.14 0.39 -13.38
N GLY A 138 13.28 -0.16 -14.24
CA GLY A 138 12.22 0.61 -14.90
C GLY A 138 10.94 0.70 -14.09
N TRP A 139 10.12 1.72 -14.35
CA TRP A 139 8.77 1.90 -13.75
C TRP A 139 7.73 0.83 -14.14
N THR A 140 8.06 -0.04 -15.10
CA THR A 140 7.29 -1.24 -15.46
C THR A 140 7.80 -2.52 -14.79
N GLY A 141 8.95 -2.43 -14.10
CA GLY A 141 9.54 -3.51 -13.30
C GLY A 141 9.21 -3.36 -11.82
N GLY A 142 10.17 -3.71 -10.95
CA GLY A 142 10.00 -3.71 -9.50
C GLY A 142 10.38 -5.04 -8.86
N PHE A 143 10.00 -5.21 -7.61
CA PHE A 143 10.18 -6.44 -6.86
C PHE A 143 9.10 -7.46 -7.23
N GLY A 144 9.49 -8.52 -7.92
CA GLY A 144 8.64 -9.70 -8.11
C GLY A 144 8.69 -10.62 -6.89
N VAL A 145 7.54 -11.15 -6.47
CA VAL A 145 7.47 -12.16 -5.41
C VAL A 145 7.44 -13.55 -6.04
N ILE A 146 8.41 -14.40 -5.72
CA ILE A 146 8.51 -15.79 -6.20
C ILE A 146 8.21 -16.72 -5.03
N LYS A 147 7.48 -17.81 -5.28
CA LYS A 147 7.17 -18.84 -4.29
C LYS A 147 8.18 -19.99 -4.35
#